data_AF-A0A9Q0VTR0-F1
#
_entry.id   AF-A0A9Q0VTR0-F1
#
_cell.length_a   1.000
_cell.length_b   1.000
_cell.length_c   1.000
_cell.angle_alpha   90.00
_cell.angle_beta   90.00
_cell.angle_gamma   90.00
#
_symmetry.space_group_name_H-M   'P 1'
#
loop_
_entity.id
_entity.type
_entity.pdbx_description
1 polymer ?
#
loop_
_entity_poly.entity_id
_entity_poly.type
_entity_poly.pdbx_seq_one_letter_code
_entity_poly.pdbx_strand_id
1 'polypeptide(L)' 'MGHANVWNSHPKNYGPGSRTCRVCGNPHGIIRKYGLMCCRQCFRSNAKEIGFIKYR' A
#
# COMPACT_ATOMS: atom_id res chain seq x y z
N MET A 1 23.61 21.70 -10.50
CA MET A 1 23.46 21.20 -9.12
C MET A 1 22.04 21.39 -8.52
N GLY A 2 21.08 22.04 -9.19
CA GLY A 2 19.71 22.22 -8.63
C GLY A 2 18.86 20.95 -8.53
N HIS A 3 19.10 19.94 -9.38
CA HIS A 3 18.30 18.70 -9.39
C HIS A 3 18.39 17.91 -8.06
N ALA A 4 19.56 17.90 -7.41
CA ALA A 4 19.76 17.19 -6.15
C ALA A 4 18.89 17.74 -5.00
N ASN A 5 18.62 19.05 -5.01
CA ASN A 5 17.88 19.73 -3.94
C ASN A 5 16.36 19.76 -4.17
N VAL A 6 15.89 19.37 -5.37
CA VAL A 6 14.47 19.45 -5.77
C VAL A 6 13.83 18.06 -5.87
N TRP A 7 14.63 17.00 -6.00
CA TRP A 7 14.14 15.63 -6.11
C TRP A 7 13.28 15.21 -4.90
N ASN A 8 12.04 14.79 -5.18
CA ASN A 8 11.07 14.35 -4.15
C ASN A 8 10.83 15.38 -3.03
N SER A 9 10.97 16.68 -3.34
CA SER A 9 10.81 17.80 -2.38
C SER A 9 9.39 17.96 -1.84
N HIS A 10 8.37 17.49 -2.57
CA HIS A 10 6.99 17.61 -2.12
C HIS A 10 6.67 16.59 -1.02
N PRO A 11 6.21 17.03 0.18
CA PRO A 11 5.88 16.12 1.27
C PRO A 11 4.75 15.16 0.91
N LYS A 12 4.95 13.86 1.14
CA LYS A 12 3.96 12.80 0.90
C LYS A 12 3.44 12.24 2.22
N ASN A 13 2.94 13.11 3.10
CA ASN A 13 2.45 12.68 4.42
C ASN A 13 1.04 12.06 4.35
N TYR A 14 0.25 12.44 3.33
CA TYR A 14 -1.14 12.02 3.17
C TYR A 14 -1.51 11.73 1.71
N GLY A 15 -2.73 11.24 1.50
CA GLY A 15 -3.26 10.90 0.18
C GLY A 15 -2.88 9.50 -0.30
N PRO A 16 -3.15 9.18 -1.58
CA PRO A 16 -2.78 7.89 -2.18
C PRO A 16 -1.27 7.72 -2.33
N GLY A 17 -0.54 8.76 -2.71
CA GLY A 17 0.91 8.71 -2.94
C GLY A 17 1.77 8.61 -1.67
N SER A 18 1.17 8.76 -0.49
CA SER A 18 1.86 8.55 0.78
C SER A 18 1.91 7.09 1.22
N ARG A 19 1.22 6.19 0.50
CA ARG A 19 1.01 4.83 0.94
C ARG A 19 1.35 3.87 -0.19
N THR A 20 1.94 2.75 0.19
CA THR A 20 2.27 1.67 -0.72
C THR A 20 1.89 0.34 -0.08
N CYS A 21 1.58 -0.65 -0.91
CA CYS A 21 1.37 -2.01 -0.43
C CYS A 21 2.64 -2.52 0.26
N ARG A 22 2.52 -3.04 1.48
CA ARG A 22 3.66 -3.61 2.22
C ARG A 22 4.31 -4.83 1.55
N VAL A 23 3.63 -5.47 0.60
CA VAL A 23 4.12 -6.68 -0.10
C VAL A 23 4.74 -6.34 -1.45
N CYS A 24 4.04 -5.56 -2.29
CA CYS A 24 4.46 -5.32 -3.67
C CYS A 24 4.81 -3.86 -3.99
N GLY A 25 4.74 -2.94 -3.03
CA GLY A 25 5.03 -1.52 -3.24
C GLY A 25 4.00 -0.74 -4.07
N ASN A 26 2.98 -1.40 -4.64
CA ASN A 26 1.96 -0.75 -5.44
C ASN A 26 1.13 0.25 -4.59
N PRO A 27 1.02 1.54 -4.97
CA PRO A 27 0.19 2.52 -4.27
C PRO A 27 -1.32 2.36 -4.53
N HIS A 28 -1.71 1.57 -5.53
CA HIS A 28 -3.10 1.44 -5.95
C HIS A 28 -3.85 0.31 -5.22
N GLY A 29 -5.15 0.53 -5.00
CA GLY A 29 -6.05 -0.50 -4.49
C GLY A 29 -5.68 -1.03 -3.09
N ILE A 30 -5.12 -0.17 -2.24
CA ILE A 30 -4.70 -0.51 -0.88
C ILE A 30 -5.91 -0.70 0.04
N ILE A 31 -5.98 -1.87 0.66
CA ILE A 31 -6.85 -2.18 1.79
C ILE A 31 -6.18 -1.68 3.07
N ARG A 32 -6.81 -0.68 3.68
CA ARG A 32 -6.32 0.00 4.90
C ARG A 32 -6.99 -0.48 6.19
N LYS A 33 -8.08 -1.26 6.06
CA LYS A 33 -8.85 -1.73 7.20
C LYS A 33 -8.00 -2.66 8.06
N TYR A 34 -8.15 -2.55 9.38
CA TYR A 34 -7.42 -3.35 10.37
C TYR A 34 -5.89 -3.20 10.31
N GLY A 35 -5.37 -2.11 9.72
CA GLY A 35 -3.92 -1.88 9.62
C GLY A 35 -3.19 -2.79 8.62
N LEU A 36 -3.91 -3.47 7.73
CA LEU A 36 -3.31 -4.44 6.79
C LEU A 36 -2.32 -3.80 5.80
N MET A 37 -2.56 -2.56 5.35
CA MET A 37 -1.74 -1.81 4.38
C MET A 37 -1.26 -2.67 3.19
N CYS A 38 -2.20 -3.41 2.59
CA CYS A 38 -1.92 -4.39 1.54
C CYS A 38 -2.84 -4.13 0.35
N CYS A 39 -2.35 -4.26 -0.89
CA CYS A 39 -3.19 -4.10 -2.07
C CYS A 39 -4.17 -5.28 -2.22
N ARG A 40 -5.27 -5.06 -2.94
CA ARG A 40 -6.33 -6.08 -3.12
C ARG A 40 -5.85 -7.40 -3.72
N GLN A 41 -4.81 -7.37 -4.57
CA GLN A 41 -4.26 -8.57 -5.19
C GLN A 41 -3.46 -9.37 -4.17
N CYS A 42 -2.50 -8.73 -3.49
CA CYS A 42 -1.71 -9.36 -2.43
C CYS A 42 -2.59 -9.84 -1.28
N PHE A 43 -3.64 -9.09 -0.90
CA PHE A 43 -4.59 -9.54 0.10
C PHE A 43 -5.26 -10.85 -0.31
N ARG A 44 -5.75 -10.98 -1.55
CA ARG A 44 -6.41 -12.21 -2.02
C ARG A 44 -5.47 -13.42 -2.01
N SER A 45 -4.21 -13.24 -2.40
CA SER A 45 -3.23 -14.34 -2.37
C SER A 45 -2.92 -14.83 -0.95
N ASN A 46 -2.88 -13.91 0.02
CA ASN A 46 -2.51 -14.22 1.42
C ASN A 46 -3.72 -14.37 2.36
N ALA A 47 -4.94 -14.15 1.89
CA ALA A 47 -6.13 -14.04 2.73
C ALA A 47 -6.32 -15.27 3.64
N LYS A 48 -6.09 -16.47 3.09
CA LYS A 48 -6.22 -17.74 3.81
C LYS A 48 -5.18 -17.87 4.92
N GLU A 49 -3.94 -17.47 4.68
CA GLU A 49 -2.84 -17.52 5.65
C GLU A 49 -3.00 -16.48 6.76
N ILE A 50 -3.60 -15.33 6.44
CA ILE A 50 -3.99 -14.31 7.42
C ILE A 50 -5.16 -14.79 8.30
N GLY A 51 -5.89 -15.83 7.87
CA GLY A 51 -7.03 -16.39 8.60
C GLY A 51 -8.40 -15.89 8.14
N PHE A 52 -8.49 -15.19 7.00
CA PHE A 52 -9.79 -14.83 6.40
C PHE A 52 -10.41 -16.06 5.72
N ILE A 53 -11.68 -16.33 6.04
CA ILE A 53 -12.47 -17.42 5.48
C ILE A 53 -13.62 -16.85 4.65
N LYS A 54 -13.84 -17.40 3.46
CA LYS A 54 -14.98 -17.06 2.60
C LYS A 54 -16.17 -17.96 2.97
N TYR A 55 -17.22 -17.37 3.54
CA TYR A 55 -18.42 -18.10 3.98
C TYR A 55 -19.49 -18.24 2.88
N ARG A 56 -19.40 -17.45 1.80
CA ARG A 56 -20.28 -17.47 0.62
C ARG A 56 -19.50 -17.07 -0.61
#